data_AF-A0A3D0GAV2-F1
#
_entry.id   AF-A0A3D0GAV2-F1
#
_cell.length_a   1.000
_cell.length_b   1.000
_cell.length_c   1.000
_cell.angle_alpha   90.00
_cell.angle_beta   90.00
_cell.angle_gamma   90.00
#
_symmetry.space_group_name_H-M   'P 1'
#
loop_
_entity.id
_entity.type
_entity.pdbx_description
1 polymer ?
#
loop_
_entity_poly.entity_id
_entity_poly.type
_entity_poly.pdbx_seq_one_letter_code
_entity_poly.pdbx_strand_id
1 'polypeptide(L)'
;MSKTRNWGHGAVFSAAIWAGAGMVSAAEGIETDAATLKAQWETYGQYSVSSPVDLAPMRATDEATGADGATYRLTSLHPAVNRWYLLEFRPAQGLPVQTYHLENADAAVWTLSLNDADAPAIMVSGNGGEVACRPWDGAPSALQVASQSGLPYAPMCNGAVYLRNEVAGSRTNREAVSDFLRDHVVFGDKLVNLIKGAFFEDAFLEDAETVEGDAGDAVAALGQARLDRQPIMRPNWSIEVDGADNGLEAGAWYGVTGVKGVYGSVMKPGYISQEITSERNGANWIDGVEQNADVYLVAFDLSQLELGYELGTDHPNLNWSSRPRRTGNDWNIPGPDGFARAAPLVRNGMLNPSHTSRAVGAFAGGFKRDHGAFRFGDYATFNKGHHYGFISNGVTFSKLIPNLATLYVTVEGEVGMKTWTEADADMIPNLQFARQNGVPLVVRDPDTGASVPGDRVTSWGGGNWSGSAEAELRTLRAGTCLKEAGDRKFLLYGYFSTATPSGMARTFQAYDCDYGMLLDMNSPELTYLAVYKQNDEGDGLTPMHLNRYMAESDPWANNQQIPRFVGFADNRDFFYLLRKE
;
A
#
# COMPACT_ATOMS: atom_id res chain seq x y z
N MET A 1 -47.12 33.10 -59.53
CA MET A 1 -47.26 31.87 -60.33
C MET A 1 -47.05 30.69 -59.37
N SER A 2 -48.12 30.13 -58.77
CA SER A 2 -48.76 28.84 -59.17
C SER A 2 -47.77 27.66 -59.10
N LYS A 3 -47.94 26.56 -58.36
CA LYS A 3 -49.13 25.89 -57.81
C LYS A 3 -48.70 24.81 -56.78
N THR A 4 -49.57 24.57 -55.82
CA THR A 4 -49.69 23.41 -54.92
C THR A 4 -49.97 22.07 -55.62
N ARG A 5 -49.52 20.92 -55.07
CA ARG A 5 -50.40 19.78 -54.68
C ARG A 5 -49.69 18.63 -53.95
N ASN A 6 -50.32 18.19 -52.85
CA ASN A 6 -50.14 16.96 -52.08
C ASN A 6 -50.55 15.68 -52.83
N TRP A 7 -50.11 14.53 -52.31
CA TRP A 7 -50.80 13.26 -51.90
C TRP A 7 -49.67 12.27 -51.51
N GLY A 8 -49.58 11.59 -50.36
CA GLY A 8 -50.55 11.05 -49.40
C GLY A 8 -50.53 9.51 -49.51
N HIS A 9 -50.33 8.78 -48.40
CA HIS A 9 -50.63 7.36 -48.03
C HIS A 9 -49.55 6.97 -46.96
N GLY A 10 -49.78 6.56 -45.72
CA GLY A 10 -50.96 6.06 -45.02
C GLY A 10 -50.70 4.63 -44.52
N ALA A 11 -50.33 4.43 -43.25
CA ALA A 11 -50.64 3.23 -42.47
C ALA A 11 -50.29 3.41 -40.98
N VAL A 12 -51.31 3.21 -40.15
CA VAL A 12 -51.28 3.12 -38.68
C VAL A 12 -51.18 1.64 -38.30
N PHE A 13 -50.34 1.31 -37.32
CA PHE A 13 -50.56 0.16 -36.44
C PHE A 13 -50.12 0.51 -35.02
N SER A 14 -51.08 0.45 -34.10
CA SER A 14 -50.88 0.43 -32.66
C SER A 14 -50.57 -1.00 -32.21
N ALA A 15 -49.69 -1.19 -31.22
CA ALA A 15 -49.97 -1.97 -29.99
C ALA A 15 -48.73 -2.07 -29.09
N ALA A 16 -49.02 -2.06 -27.79
CA ALA A 16 -48.15 -1.96 -26.63
C ALA A 16 -47.41 -3.26 -26.22
N ILE A 17 -46.76 -3.16 -25.05
CA ILE A 17 -46.30 -4.17 -24.05
C ILE A 17 -44.91 -4.77 -24.37
N TRP A 18 -43.83 -4.62 -23.59
CA TRP A 18 -43.59 -4.89 -22.15
C TRP A 18 -42.43 -3.99 -21.65
N ALA A 19 -42.59 -3.14 -20.62
CA ALA A 19 -42.37 -3.44 -19.20
C ALA A 19 -41.27 -4.49 -18.94
N GLY A 20 -40.07 -4.01 -18.57
CA GLY A 20 -38.97 -4.87 -18.15
C GLY A 20 -37.63 -4.17 -18.09
N ALA A 21 -37.59 -2.87 -17.73
CA ALA A 21 -36.37 -2.31 -17.19
C ALA A 21 -36.23 -2.88 -15.78
N GLY A 22 -35.54 -4.02 -15.65
CA GLY A 22 -35.01 -4.43 -14.37
C GLY A 22 -34.19 -3.27 -13.85
N MET A 23 -34.66 -2.62 -12.80
CA MET A 23 -33.81 -1.82 -11.95
C MET A 23 -32.70 -2.77 -11.51
N VAL A 24 -31.50 -2.57 -12.05
CA VAL A 24 -30.29 -3.05 -11.38
C VAL A 24 -30.29 -2.27 -10.07
N SER A 25 -30.74 -2.92 -9.00
CA SER A 25 -30.53 -2.40 -7.65
C SER A 25 -29.03 -2.21 -7.53
N ALA A 26 -28.58 -0.96 -7.46
CA ALA A 26 -27.22 -0.70 -6.99
C ALA A 26 -27.13 -1.39 -5.63
N ALA A 27 -26.08 -2.19 -5.42
CA ALA A 27 -25.83 -2.79 -4.13
C ALA A 27 -25.68 -1.65 -3.11
N GLU A 28 -26.58 -1.60 -2.12
CA GLU A 28 -26.54 -0.59 -1.05
C GLU A 28 -25.44 -1.01 -0.07
N GLY A 29 -24.28 -0.35 -0.17
CA GLY A 29 -23.25 -0.41 0.87
C GLY A 29 -23.67 0.37 2.11
N ILE A 30 -22.87 0.31 3.18
CA ILE A 30 -23.14 1.05 4.41
C ILE A 30 -22.92 2.55 4.19
N GLU A 31 -23.99 3.34 4.27
CA GLU A 31 -23.94 4.80 4.14
C GLU A 31 -23.94 5.51 5.51
N THR A 32 -23.48 6.76 5.53
CA THR A 32 -23.52 7.60 6.73
C THR A 32 -23.97 9.01 6.40
N ASP A 33 -24.74 9.62 7.29
CA ASP A 33 -25.26 10.97 7.09
C ASP A 33 -24.21 12.06 7.38
N ALA A 34 -24.43 13.25 6.82
CA ALA A 34 -23.50 14.36 6.94
C ALA A 34 -23.30 14.87 8.39
N ALA A 35 -24.30 14.73 9.27
CA ALA A 35 -24.17 15.14 10.66
C ALA A 35 -23.27 14.17 11.44
N THR A 36 -23.40 12.87 11.17
CA THR A 36 -22.52 11.82 11.69
C THR A 36 -21.08 12.04 11.23
N LEU A 37 -20.84 12.23 9.92
CA LEU A 37 -19.50 12.52 9.40
C LEU A 37 -18.88 13.76 10.05
N LYS A 38 -19.65 14.83 10.24
CA LYS A 38 -19.18 16.04 10.91
C LYS A 38 -18.74 15.75 12.35
N ALA A 39 -19.52 15.01 13.12
CA ALA A 39 -19.17 14.65 14.50
C ALA A 39 -17.93 13.72 14.55
N GLN A 40 -17.79 12.82 13.59
CA GLN A 40 -16.60 11.98 13.44
C GLN A 40 -15.36 12.81 13.10
N TRP A 41 -15.49 13.83 12.25
CA TRP A 41 -14.41 14.77 11.94
C TRP A 41 -14.02 15.64 13.14
N GLU A 42 -14.99 16.10 13.92
CA GLU A 42 -14.73 16.79 15.19
C GLU A 42 -13.94 15.89 16.17
N THR A 43 -14.26 14.59 16.20
CA THR A 43 -13.50 13.59 16.98
C THR A 43 -12.08 13.42 16.43
N TYR A 44 -11.93 13.33 15.10
CA TYR A 44 -10.63 13.27 14.45
C TYR A 44 -9.75 14.46 14.84
N GLY A 45 -10.32 15.67 14.94
CA GLY A 45 -9.60 16.89 15.34
C GLY A 45 -9.17 16.94 16.81
N GLN A 46 -9.63 16.03 17.67
CA GLN A 46 -9.32 16.08 19.11
C GLN A 46 -7.83 15.83 19.38
N TYR A 47 -7.36 16.40 20.50
CA TYR A 47 -5.98 16.23 20.96
C TYR A 47 -5.62 14.76 21.25
N SER A 48 -6.59 13.94 21.68
CA SER A 48 -6.43 12.51 21.92
C SER A 48 -7.72 11.78 21.61
N VAL A 49 -7.62 10.63 20.95
CA VAL A 49 -8.73 9.76 20.57
C VAL A 49 -8.55 8.39 21.22
N SER A 50 -9.64 7.66 21.49
CA SER A 50 -9.63 6.41 22.26
C SER A 50 -9.09 5.21 21.50
N SER A 51 -9.27 5.17 20.18
CA SER A 51 -8.90 4.02 19.34
C SER A 51 -8.69 4.43 17.87
N PRO A 52 -8.05 3.59 17.05
CA PRO A 52 -8.01 3.78 15.60
C PRO A 52 -9.41 3.80 14.94
N VAL A 53 -10.38 3.10 15.52
CA VAL A 53 -11.77 3.07 15.03
C VAL A 53 -12.42 4.43 15.20
N ASP A 54 -12.24 5.05 16.37
CA ASP A 54 -12.74 6.40 16.63
C ASP A 54 -11.99 7.46 15.80
N LEU A 55 -10.75 7.15 15.39
CA LEU A 55 -9.92 7.96 14.51
C LEU A 55 -10.18 7.70 13.01
N ALA A 56 -11.13 6.83 12.65
CA ALA A 56 -11.59 6.66 11.26
C ALA A 56 -12.75 7.65 11.00
N PRO A 57 -12.52 8.77 10.29
CA PRO A 57 -13.51 9.85 10.18
C PRO A 57 -14.63 9.57 9.16
N MET A 58 -14.49 8.50 8.36
CA MET A 58 -15.42 8.11 7.30
C MET A 58 -16.23 6.86 7.65
N ARG A 59 -16.14 6.38 8.90
CA ARG A 59 -16.77 5.10 9.27
C ARG A 59 -18.29 5.19 9.19
N ALA A 60 -18.92 4.10 8.74
CA ALA A 60 -20.37 3.96 8.65
C ALA A 60 -20.80 2.66 9.32
N THR A 61 -22.02 2.62 9.86
CA THR A 61 -22.47 1.50 10.70
C THR A 61 -23.89 1.09 10.34
N ASP A 62 -24.08 -0.21 10.12
CA ASP A 62 -25.38 -0.89 10.15
C ASP A 62 -25.54 -1.66 11.46
N GLU A 63 -26.76 -1.74 11.97
CA GLU A 63 -27.09 -2.47 13.21
C GLU A 63 -28.41 -3.22 13.03
N ALA A 64 -28.41 -4.53 13.30
CA ALA A 64 -29.58 -5.38 13.23
C ALA A 64 -29.79 -6.11 14.56
N THR A 65 -31.03 -6.46 14.88
CA THR A 65 -31.37 -7.20 16.11
C THR A 65 -32.03 -8.54 15.76
N GLY A 66 -31.46 -9.64 16.25
CA GLY A 66 -32.00 -10.97 16.08
C GLY A 66 -33.24 -11.22 16.93
N ALA A 67 -34.01 -12.24 16.57
CA ALA A 67 -35.22 -12.65 17.30
C ALA A 67 -34.95 -13.08 18.76
N ASP A 68 -33.72 -13.50 19.07
CA ASP A 68 -33.26 -13.83 20.42
C ASP A 68 -32.88 -12.60 21.27
N GLY A 69 -32.95 -11.40 20.68
CA GLY A 69 -32.57 -10.13 21.29
C GLY A 69 -31.07 -9.82 21.19
N ALA A 70 -30.28 -10.61 20.48
CA ALA A 70 -28.88 -10.29 20.22
C ALA A 70 -28.77 -9.17 19.19
N THR A 71 -27.83 -8.24 19.40
CA THR A 71 -27.55 -7.14 18.47
C THR A 71 -26.28 -7.45 17.68
N TYR A 72 -26.37 -7.24 16.37
CA TYR A 72 -25.28 -7.38 15.42
C TYR A 72 -24.99 -6.00 14.85
N ARG A 73 -23.73 -5.61 14.81
CA ARG A 73 -23.34 -4.34 14.24
C ARG A 73 -22.18 -4.55 13.29
N LEU A 74 -22.34 -4.07 12.05
CA LEU A 74 -21.29 -4.08 11.05
C LEU A 74 -20.87 -2.63 10.79
N THR A 75 -19.61 -2.32 11.10
CA THR A 75 -19.04 -0.99 10.86
C THR A 75 -18.06 -1.06 9.71
N SER A 76 -18.38 -0.43 8.57
CA SER A 76 -17.40 -0.13 7.54
C SER A 76 -16.46 0.95 8.04
N LEU A 77 -15.15 0.70 8.03
CA LEU A 77 -14.18 1.68 8.52
C LEU A 77 -13.96 2.83 7.53
N HIS A 78 -14.26 2.59 6.25
CA HIS A 78 -14.25 3.59 5.19
C HIS A 78 -15.05 3.08 3.96
N PRO A 79 -16.33 3.46 3.80
CA PRO A 79 -17.21 2.93 2.75
C PRO A 79 -16.66 3.05 1.34
N ALA A 80 -15.99 4.17 0.99
CA ALA A 80 -15.40 4.34 -0.34
C ALA A 80 -14.19 3.43 -0.61
N VAL A 81 -13.48 2.97 0.43
CA VAL A 81 -12.38 2.00 0.30
C VAL A 81 -12.94 0.57 0.32
N ASN A 82 -14.06 0.35 1.02
CA ASN A 82 -14.81 -0.91 1.02
C ASN A 82 -13.98 -2.15 1.41
N ARG A 83 -12.91 -1.97 2.18
CA ARG A 83 -11.97 -3.06 2.49
C ARG A 83 -12.12 -3.61 3.90
N TRP A 84 -12.09 -2.77 4.93
CA TRP A 84 -12.10 -3.23 6.33
C TRP A 84 -13.39 -2.92 7.05
N TYR A 85 -13.83 -3.91 7.83
CA TYR A 85 -15.08 -3.91 8.57
C TYR A 85 -14.87 -4.42 9.99
N LEU A 86 -15.62 -3.88 10.95
CA LEU A 86 -15.73 -4.44 12.29
C LEU A 86 -17.12 -5.04 12.49
N LEU A 87 -17.16 -6.33 12.78
CA LEU A 87 -18.37 -7.01 13.22
C LEU A 87 -18.38 -7.07 14.75
N GLU A 88 -19.36 -6.43 15.38
CA GLU A 88 -19.63 -6.55 16.80
C GLU A 88 -20.88 -7.40 17.04
N PHE A 89 -20.78 -8.34 17.97
CA PHE A 89 -21.88 -9.17 18.43
C PHE A 89 -22.14 -8.91 19.92
N ARG A 90 -23.36 -8.47 20.24
CA ARG A 90 -23.82 -8.26 21.62
C ARG A 90 -24.93 -9.27 21.92
N PRO A 91 -24.64 -10.33 22.70
CA PRO A 91 -25.66 -11.28 23.12
C PRO A 91 -26.74 -10.63 24.00
N ALA A 92 -27.95 -11.19 24.01
CA ALA A 92 -29.11 -10.65 24.72
C ALA A 92 -28.97 -10.55 26.26
N GLN A 93 -27.99 -11.22 26.88
CA GLN A 93 -27.80 -11.21 28.34
C GLN A 93 -26.32 -11.34 28.78
N GLY A 94 -25.77 -10.30 29.42
CA GLY A 94 -24.62 -10.32 30.34
C GLY A 94 -23.26 -10.82 29.83
N LEU A 95 -23.21 -11.35 28.62
CA LEU A 95 -21.99 -11.83 27.98
C LEU A 95 -21.21 -10.66 27.35
N PRO A 96 -19.87 -10.74 27.29
CA PRO A 96 -19.06 -9.70 26.69
C PRO A 96 -19.38 -9.55 25.20
N VAL A 97 -19.31 -8.31 24.72
CA VAL A 97 -19.34 -8.01 23.28
C VAL A 97 -18.15 -8.71 22.63
N GLN A 98 -18.42 -9.42 21.54
CA GLN A 98 -17.38 -10.03 20.71
C GLN A 98 -17.15 -9.13 19.50
N THR A 99 -15.90 -8.85 19.18
CA THR A 99 -15.53 -7.98 18.05
C THR A 99 -14.59 -8.74 17.13
N TYR A 100 -14.89 -8.70 15.84
CA TYR A 100 -14.11 -9.36 14.79
C TYR A 100 -13.71 -8.35 13.72
N HIS A 101 -12.45 -8.39 13.30
CA HIS A 101 -11.94 -7.59 12.19
C HIS A 101 -12.08 -8.37 10.89
N LEU A 102 -12.98 -7.91 10.04
CA LEU A 102 -13.28 -8.52 8.75
C LEU A 102 -12.64 -7.71 7.62
N GLU A 103 -12.26 -8.42 6.57
CA GLU A 103 -11.79 -7.83 5.34
C GLU A 103 -12.57 -8.37 4.15
N ASN A 104 -13.04 -7.45 3.31
CA ASN A 104 -13.61 -7.77 2.02
C ASN A 104 -12.51 -8.32 1.10
N ALA A 105 -12.68 -9.55 0.62
CA ALA A 105 -11.68 -10.18 -0.23
C ALA A 105 -11.55 -9.47 -1.58
N ASP A 106 -12.61 -8.84 -2.08
CA ASP A 106 -12.57 -8.06 -3.31
C ASP A 106 -13.44 -6.80 -3.20
N ALA A 107 -12.82 -5.70 -2.79
CA ALA A 107 -13.50 -4.42 -2.59
C ALA A 107 -13.98 -3.74 -3.89
N ALA A 108 -13.51 -4.18 -5.05
CA ALA A 108 -14.00 -3.67 -6.34
C ALA A 108 -15.27 -4.41 -6.79
N VAL A 109 -15.41 -5.67 -6.39
CA VAL A 109 -16.49 -6.56 -6.84
C VAL A 109 -17.64 -6.65 -5.84
N TRP A 110 -17.33 -6.75 -4.55
CA TRP A 110 -18.33 -6.99 -3.50
C TRP A 110 -18.48 -5.80 -2.58
N THR A 111 -19.69 -5.52 -2.14
CA THR A 111 -19.99 -4.64 -1.01
C THR A 111 -20.58 -5.45 0.14
N LEU A 112 -20.28 -5.05 1.38
CA LEU A 112 -20.80 -5.71 2.56
C LEU A 112 -21.76 -4.79 3.32
N SER A 113 -22.94 -5.31 3.68
CA SER A 113 -23.91 -4.65 4.56
C SER A 113 -24.52 -5.66 5.53
N LEU A 114 -25.39 -5.20 6.42
CA LEU A 114 -26.11 -6.07 7.36
C LEU A 114 -27.61 -6.00 7.05
N ASN A 115 -28.30 -7.14 6.93
CA ASN A 115 -29.75 -7.11 6.74
C ASN A 115 -30.48 -6.83 8.06
N ASP A 116 -31.53 -6.03 7.98
CA ASP A 116 -32.28 -5.53 9.14
C ASP A 116 -33.52 -6.40 9.51
N ALA A 117 -33.50 -7.67 9.11
CA ALA A 117 -34.62 -8.61 9.32
C ALA A 117 -34.42 -9.48 10.57
N ASP A 118 -35.49 -10.19 10.99
CA ASP A 118 -35.50 -11.10 12.16
C ASP A 118 -34.43 -12.21 12.14
N ALA A 119 -33.75 -12.40 11.01
CA ALA A 119 -32.61 -13.29 10.83
C ALA A 119 -31.41 -12.53 10.25
N PRO A 120 -30.66 -11.78 11.10
CA PRO A 120 -29.48 -11.04 10.69
C PRO A 120 -28.48 -11.91 9.92
N ALA A 121 -27.77 -11.30 8.99
CA ALA A 121 -26.79 -11.87 8.08
C ALA A 121 -25.95 -10.73 7.48
N ILE A 122 -24.67 -11.01 7.23
CA ILE A 122 -23.85 -10.17 6.36
C ILE A 122 -24.34 -10.38 4.93
N MET A 123 -24.76 -9.32 4.29
CA MET A 123 -25.13 -9.33 2.87
C MET A 123 -23.87 -9.05 2.07
N VAL A 124 -23.51 -10.00 1.20
CA VAL A 124 -22.43 -9.86 0.23
C VAL A 124 -23.08 -9.61 -1.12
N SER A 125 -22.97 -8.39 -1.62
CA SER A 125 -23.68 -7.95 -2.82
C SER A 125 -22.65 -7.61 -3.90
N GLY A 126 -22.86 -8.12 -5.13
CA GLY A 126 -21.91 -8.00 -6.23
C GLY A 126 -22.09 -9.12 -7.26
N ASN A 127 -21.41 -9.03 -8.42
CA ASN A 127 -21.54 -10.01 -9.51
C ASN A 127 -22.99 -10.28 -9.98
N GLY A 128 -23.86 -9.26 -9.91
CA GLY A 128 -25.28 -9.38 -10.32
C GLY A 128 -26.17 -10.18 -9.36
N GLY A 129 -25.69 -10.47 -8.14
CA GLY A 129 -26.45 -11.17 -7.11
C GLY A 129 -26.13 -10.67 -5.71
N GLU A 130 -26.83 -11.27 -4.74
CA GLU A 130 -26.65 -10.99 -3.32
C GLU A 130 -26.71 -12.31 -2.54
N VAL A 131 -25.77 -12.50 -1.62
CA VAL A 131 -25.63 -13.71 -0.83
C VAL A 131 -25.64 -13.35 0.65
N ALA A 132 -26.57 -13.95 1.41
CA ALA A 132 -26.62 -13.83 2.85
C ALA A 132 -25.64 -14.80 3.52
N CYS A 133 -24.73 -14.27 4.34
CA CYS A 133 -23.77 -15.02 5.14
C CYS A 133 -24.05 -14.86 6.63
N ARG A 134 -24.22 -15.98 7.35
CA ARG A 134 -24.41 -16.00 8.81
C ARG A 134 -23.24 -16.71 9.48
N PRO A 135 -22.05 -16.09 9.56
CA PRO A 135 -20.86 -16.80 10.02
C PRO A 135 -20.90 -17.09 11.53
N TRP A 136 -21.88 -16.56 12.26
CA TRP A 136 -22.17 -16.88 13.66
C TRP A 136 -23.11 -18.08 13.87
N ASP A 137 -23.76 -18.59 12.83
CA ASP A 137 -24.68 -19.72 12.96
C ASP A 137 -23.92 -21.05 13.14
N GLY A 138 -24.52 -21.98 13.89
CA GLY A 138 -23.99 -23.32 14.12
C GLY A 138 -23.07 -23.44 15.34
N ALA A 139 -22.72 -24.69 15.70
CA ALA A 139 -21.81 -25.02 16.80
C ALA A 139 -20.86 -26.16 16.38
N PRO A 140 -19.56 -25.89 16.14
CA PRO A 140 -18.93 -24.56 16.16
C PRO A 140 -19.41 -23.68 14.99
N SER A 141 -19.47 -22.36 15.19
CA SER A 141 -19.80 -21.41 14.13
C SER A 141 -18.61 -21.21 13.19
N ALA A 142 -18.87 -20.71 11.97
CA ALA A 142 -17.79 -20.39 11.02
C ALA A 142 -16.81 -19.36 11.58
N LEU A 143 -17.28 -18.34 12.33
CA LEU A 143 -16.45 -17.39 13.06
C LEU A 143 -15.55 -18.07 14.08
N GLN A 144 -16.09 -19.02 14.85
CA GLN A 144 -15.31 -19.75 15.85
C GLN A 144 -14.21 -20.57 15.19
N VAL A 145 -14.55 -21.32 14.13
CA VAL A 145 -13.58 -22.11 13.35
C VAL A 145 -12.51 -21.19 12.74
N ALA A 146 -12.91 -20.10 12.09
CA ALA A 146 -12.00 -19.14 11.49
C ALA A 146 -11.06 -18.51 12.51
N SER A 147 -11.56 -18.12 13.68
CA SER A 147 -10.76 -17.50 14.76
C SER A 147 -9.72 -18.44 15.37
N GLN A 148 -9.95 -19.76 15.27
CA GLN A 148 -9.07 -20.80 15.82
C GLN A 148 -8.17 -21.45 14.77
N SER A 149 -8.27 -21.04 13.50
CA SER A 149 -7.55 -21.63 12.37
C SER A 149 -6.03 -21.41 12.41
N GLY A 150 -5.57 -20.37 13.11
CA GLY A 150 -4.17 -19.92 13.07
C GLY A 150 -3.78 -19.19 11.78
N LEU A 151 -4.70 -19.04 10.82
CA LEU A 151 -4.47 -18.31 9.58
C LEU A 151 -4.55 -16.79 9.83
N PRO A 152 -3.60 -15.98 9.32
CA PRO A 152 -3.71 -14.52 9.37
C PRO A 152 -5.01 -14.02 8.72
N TYR A 153 -5.37 -14.63 7.58
CA TYR A 153 -6.60 -14.37 6.84
C TYR A 153 -7.40 -15.67 6.75
N ALA A 154 -8.41 -15.83 7.59
CA ALA A 154 -9.25 -17.02 7.59
C ALA A 154 -10.48 -16.80 6.69
N PRO A 155 -10.67 -17.57 5.61
CA PRO A 155 -11.78 -17.38 4.68
C PRO A 155 -13.11 -17.73 5.34
N MET A 156 -14.12 -16.91 5.06
CA MET A 156 -15.53 -17.12 5.44
C MET A 156 -16.42 -16.70 4.28
N CYS A 157 -17.72 -16.98 4.38
CA CYS A 157 -18.71 -16.55 3.39
C CYS A 157 -18.31 -16.96 1.95
N ASN A 158 -17.92 -18.22 1.75
CA ASN A 158 -17.43 -18.76 0.48
C ASN A 158 -16.23 -18.01 -0.11
N GLY A 159 -15.37 -17.43 0.75
CA GLY A 159 -14.16 -16.73 0.35
C GLY A 159 -14.37 -15.25 0.04
N ALA A 160 -15.60 -14.73 0.13
CA ALA A 160 -15.86 -13.31 -0.09
C ALA A 160 -15.39 -12.40 1.06
N VAL A 161 -15.22 -12.98 2.25
CA VAL A 161 -14.80 -12.25 3.46
C VAL A 161 -13.68 -13.02 4.14
N TYR A 162 -12.64 -12.32 4.57
CA TYR A 162 -11.62 -12.85 5.46
C TYR A 162 -11.86 -12.36 6.89
N LEU A 163 -11.77 -13.26 7.87
CA LEU A 163 -11.49 -12.88 9.25
C LEU A 163 -9.99 -12.64 9.39
N ARG A 164 -9.62 -11.44 9.84
CA ARG A 164 -8.23 -11.10 10.17
C ARG A 164 -7.92 -11.56 11.58
N ASN A 165 -7.06 -12.57 11.72
CA ASN A 165 -6.59 -13.05 13.02
C ASN A 165 -5.23 -12.47 13.38
N GLU A 166 -5.05 -12.13 14.66
CA GLU A 166 -3.74 -11.75 15.17
C GLU A 166 -2.77 -12.92 15.04
N VAL A 167 -1.61 -12.63 14.46
CA VAL A 167 -0.53 -13.59 14.29
C VAL A 167 0.78 -12.96 14.74
N ALA A 168 1.68 -13.78 15.26
CA ALA A 168 3.04 -13.33 15.53
C ALA A 168 3.80 -13.23 14.20
N GLY A 169 4.48 -12.11 13.95
CA GLY A 169 5.38 -11.94 12.80
C GLY A 169 6.69 -12.73 12.93
N SER A 170 6.63 -14.00 13.38
CA SER A 170 7.77 -14.87 13.63
C SER A 170 7.53 -16.32 13.16
N ARG A 171 8.55 -17.17 13.28
CA ARG A 171 8.75 -18.49 12.63
C ARG A 171 7.59 -19.50 12.64
N THR A 172 6.57 -19.36 13.49
CA THR A 172 5.65 -20.46 13.84
C THR A 172 4.49 -20.71 12.87
N ASN A 173 4.13 -19.75 12.01
CA ASN A 173 2.90 -19.85 11.19
C ASN A 173 3.14 -20.19 9.70
N ARG A 174 4.36 -20.59 9.33
CA ARG A 174 4.82 -20.66 7.93
C ARG A 174 4.12 -21.72 7.09
N GLU A 175 4.03 -22.94 7.63
CA GLU A 175 3.46 -24.09 6.92
C GLU A 175 1.95 -23.87 6.68
N ALA A 176 1.23 -23.41 7.70
CA ALA A 176 -0.20 -23.13 7.60
C ALA A 176 -0.54 -22.02 6.58
N VAL A 177 0.27 -20.96 6.50
CA VAL A 177 0.06 -19.87 5.52
C VAL A 177 0.38 -20.33 4.11
N SER A 178 1.47 -21.08 3.92
CA SER A 178 1.86 -21.61 2.62
C SER A 178 0.81 -22.60 2.07
N ASP A 179 0.35 -23.54 2.92
CA ASP A 179 -0.72 -24.48 2.55
C ASP A 179 -2.02 -23.72 2.23
N PHE A 180 -2.36 -22.68 3.00
CA PHE A 180 -3.54 -21.87 2.72
C PHE A 180 -3.47 -21.16 1.36
N LEU A 181 -2.34 -20.50 1.04
CA LEU A 181 -2.18 -19.86 -0.27
C LEU A 181 -2.30 -20.88 -1.41
N ARG A 182 -1.69 -22.07 -1.27
CA ARG A 182 -1.83 -23.13 -2.26
C ARG A 182 -3.27 -23.60 -2.44
N ASP A 183 -3.98 -23.82 -1.33
CA ASP A 183 -5.29 -24.47 -1.34
C ASP A 183 -6.43 -23.50 -1.71
N HIS A 184 -6.28 -22.21 -1.37
CA HIS A 184 -7.33 -21.19 -1.51
C HIS A 184 -6.99 -20.04 -2.45
N VAL A 185 -5.72 -19.84 -2.79
CA VAL A 185 -5.25 -18.80 -3.71
C VAL A 185 -4.50 -19.48 -4.84
N VAL A 186 -5.19 -20.26 -5.65
CA VAL A 186 -4.58 -20.72 -6.91
C VAL A 186 -4.45 -19.51 -7.82
N PHE A 187 -3.21 -19.13 -8.12
CA PHE A 187 -2.75 -17.88 -8.74
C PHE A 187 -3.21 -17.64 -10.19
N GLY A 188 -4.22 -18.36 -10.66
CA GLY A 188 -4.80 -18.20 -11.99
C GLY A 188 -6.17 -18.86 -12.16
N ASP A 189 -7.20 -18.49 -11.36
CA ASP A 189 -8.64 -18.50 -11.73
C ASP A 189 -9.62 -18.93 -10.63
N LYS A 190 -9.21 -19.30 -9.41
CA LYS A 190 -10.16 -19.95 -8.47
C LYS A 190 -11.17 -19.04 -7.77
N LEU A 191 -10.90 -17.73 -7.58
CA LEU A 191 -11.95 -16.84 -7.04
C LEU A 191 -13.08 -16.62 -8.08
N VAL A 192 -12.74 -16.71 -9.37
CA VAL A 192 -13.68 -16.59 -10.49
C VAL A 192 -14.42 -17.91 -10.74
N ASN A 193 -13.75 -19.05 -10.60
CA ASN A 193 -14.34 -20.37 -10.86
C ASN A 193 -15.26 -20.90 -9.74
N LEU A 194 -15.30 -20.29 -8.56
CA LEU A 194 -16.25 -20.68 -7.51
C LEU A 194 -17.68 -20.13 -7.71
N ILE A 195 -17.89 -19.23 -8.69
CA ILE A 195 -19.21 -18.59 -8.95
C ILE A 195 -19.59 -18.59 -10.44
N LYS A 196 -18.77 -19.12 -11.36
CA LYS A 196 -19.17 -19.29 -12.78
C LYS A 196 -20.02 -20.55 -13.02
N GLY A 197 -21.17 -20.61 -12.35
CA GLY A 197 -22.27 -21.50 -12.72
C GLY A 197 -23.23 -20.77 -13.65
N ALA A 198 -22.88 -20.74 -14.95
CA ALA A 198 -23.67 -20.36 -16.14
C ALA A 198 -23.10 -19.17 -16.95
N PHE A 199 -22.88 -19.44 -18.24
CA PHE A 199 -22.52 -18.53 -19.34
C PHE A 199 -21.06 -18.03 -19.39
N PHE A 200 -20.17 -18.78 -20.05
CA PHE A 200 -19.71 -18.54 -21.43
C PHE A 200 -18.60 -19.56 -21.76
N GLU A 201 -18.84 -20.40 -22.77
CA GLU A 201 -17.80 -21.23 -23.42
C GLU A 201 -16.98 -20.33 -24.37
N ASP A 202 -15.69 -20.66 -24.51
CA ASP A 202 -14.71 -20.16 -25.51
C ASP A 202 -13.99 -18.81 -25.27
N ALA A 203 -13.36 -18.59 -24.10
CA ALA A 203 -12.44 -17.46 -23.91
C ALA A 203 -11.04 -17.80 -23.33
N PHE A 204 -10.70 -19.06 -23.08
CA PHE A 204 -9.39 -19.43 -22.50
C PHE A 204 -8.36 -19.90 -23.53
N LEU A 205 -8.35 -19.21 -24.67
CA LEU A 205 -7.17 -19.10 -25.52
C LEU A 205 -6.72 -17.64 -25.39
N GLU A 206 -5.98 -17.33 -24.32
CA GLU A 206 -5.06 -16.20 -24.35
C GLU A 206 -3.94 -16.57 -25.32
N ASP A 207 -4.17 -16.33 -26.61
CA ASP A 207 -3.05 -15.98 -27.47
C ASP A 207 -2.43 -14.74 -26.83
N ALA A 208 -1.19 -14.87 -26.38
CA ALA A 208 -0.41 -13.73 -25.95
C ALA A 208 -0.37 -12.75 -27.13
N GLU A 209 -1.20 -11.71 -27.08
CA GLU A 209 -1.01 -10.55 -27.91
C GLU A 209 0.33 -9.96 -27.45
N THR A 210 1.39 -10.31 -28.16
CA THR A 210 2.66 -9.60 -28.15
C THR A 210 2.35 -8.19 -28.65
N VAL A 211 1.99 -7.30 -27.72
CA VAL A 211 2.07 -5.87 -27.95
C VAL A 211 3.57 -5.54 -27.96
N GLU A 212 4.20 -5.65 -29.12
CA GLU A 212 5.44 -4.93 -29.40
C GLU A 212 5.12 -3.43 -29.26
N GLY A 213 5.62 -2.76 -28.21
CA GLY A 213 5.51 -1.30 -28.13
C GLY A 213 5.87 -0.61 -26.80
N ASP A 214 5.43 -1.12 -25.65
CA ASP A 214 5.36 -0.24 -24.45
C ASP A 214 6.68 -0.11 -23.65
N ALA A 215 7.51 -1.16 -23.60
CA ALA A 215 8.75 -1.12 -22.82
C ALA A 215 9.73 -0.03 -23.31
N GLY A 216 9.79 0.21 -24.64
CA GLY A 216 10.63 1.24 -25.22
C GLY A 216 10.17 2.66 -24.87
N ASP A 217 8.85 2.90 -24.91
CA ASP A 217 8.27 4.20 -24.57
C ASP A 217 8.43 4.54 -23.09
N ALA A 218 8.23 3.55 -22.20
CA ALA A 218 8.44 3.77 -20.77
C ALA A 218 9.92 4.02 -20.43
N VAL A 219 10.85 3.28 -21.05
CA VAL A 219 12.30 3.54 -20.89
C VAL A 219 12.66 4.92 -21.42
N ALA A 220 12.10 5.34 -22.55
CA ALA A 220 12.29 6.68 -23.09
C ALA A 220 11.75 7.76 -22.13
N ALA A 221 10.59 7.54 -21.52
CA ALA A 221 10.00 8.45 -20.53
C ALA A 221 10.82 8.52 -19.23
N LEU A 222 11.30 7.38 -18.73
CA LEU A 222 12.24 7.32 -17.61
C LEU A 222 13.55 8.06 -17.90
N GLY A 223 13.94 8.15 -19.17
CA GLY A 223 15.15 8.82 -19.64
C GLY A 223 16.42 8.09 -19.22
N GLN A 224 17.49 8.83 -18.99
CA GLN A 224 18.74 8.29 -18.43
C GLN A 224 19.21 9.19 -17.29
N ALA A 225 19.88 8.62 -16.30
CA ALA A 225 20.49 9.43 -15.24
C ALA A 225 21.53 10.40 -15.83
N ARG A 226 21.57 11.62 -15.29
CA ARG A 226 22.52 12.67 -15.66
C ARG A 226 23.91 12.38 -15.08
N LEU A 227 24.72 11.66 -15.85
CA LEU A 227 26.07 11.22 -15.47
C LEU A 227 27.13 11.77 -16.44
N ASP A 228 28.33 12.08 -15.93
CA ASP A 228 29.49 12.43 -16.78
C ASP A 228 30.18 11.18 -17.36
N ARG A 229 29.91 10.00 -16.77
CA ARG A 229 30.46 8.71 -17.21
C ARG A 229 29.40 7.63 -17.09
N GLN A 230 29.31 6.79 -18.11
CA GLN A 230 28.32 5.71 -18.20
C GLN A 230 29.02 4.37 -18.48
N PRO A 231 29.87 3.86 -17.56
CA PRO A 231 30.53 2.58 -17.78
C PRO A 231 29.52 1.41 -17.70
N ILE A 232 29.86 0.30 -18.33
CA ILE A 232 29.14 -0.96 -18.15
C ILE A 232 29.44 -1.53 -16.76
N MET A 233 28.39 -1.77 -15.98
CA MET A 233 28.40 -2.31 -14.62
C MET A 233 27.81 -3.73 -14.62
N ARG A 234 28.33 -4.60 -13.75
CA ARG A 234 27.83 -5.96 -13.56
C ARG A 234 27.35 -6.11 -12.11
N PRO A 235 26.11 -5.72 -11.79
CA PRO A 235 25.59 -5.77 -10.44
C PRO A 235 25.48 -7.22 -9.96
N ASN A 236 25.70 -7.44 -8.66
CA ASN A 236 25.52 -8.74 -8.02
C ASN A 236 24.11 -8.86 -7.41
N TRP A 237 23.10 -8.70 -8.26
CA TRP A 237 21.68 -8.82 -7.94
C TRP A 237 21.07 -10.06 -8.60
N SER A 238 19.83 -10.42 -8.27
CA SER A 238 19.10 -11.50 -8.95
C SER A 238 17.97 -10.99 -9.86
N ILE A 239 17.93 -9.68 -10.14
CA ILE A 239 16.99 -9.11 -11.10
C ILE A 239 17.47 -9.39 -12.52
N GLU A 240 16.68 -10.17 -13.24
CA GLU A 240 16.86 -10.45 -14.66
C GLU A 240 16.32 -9.27 -15.47
N VAL A 241 17.09 -8.79 -16.44
CA VAL A 241 16.71 -7.65 -17.28
C VAL A 241 16.97 -7.95 -18.75
N ASP A 242 16.14 -7.38 -19.61
CA ASP A 242 16.21 -7.60 -21.06
C ASP A 242 17.34 -6.78 -21.70
N GLY A 243 18.07 -7.39 -22.64
CA GLY A 243 19.04 -6.67 -23.49
C GLY A 243 20.36 -6.27 -22.80
N ALA A 244 20.72 -6.85 -21.65
CA ALA A 244 21.90 -6.49 -20.86
C ALA A 244 22.90 -7.64 -20.64
N ASP A 245 23.08 -8.54 -21.61
CA ASP A 245 23.97 -9.73 -21.50
C ASP A 245 25.42 -9.40 -21.09
N ASN A 246 25.89 -8.20 -21.47
CA ASN A 246 27.25 -7.74 -21.19
C ASN A 246 27.38 -6.92 -19.90
N GLY A 247 26.29 -6.73 -19.16
CA GLY A 247 26.15 -5.80 -18.05
C GLY A 247 25.26 -4.60 -18.41
N LEU A 248 24.98 -3.77 -17.40
CA LEU A 248 24.11 -2.61 -17.51
C LEU A 248 24.96 -1.34 -17.67
N GLU A 249 24.62 -0.49 -18.62
CA GLU A 249 25.19 0.85 -18.69
C GLU A 249 24.73 1.68 -17.48
N ALA A 250 25.68 2.31 -16.79
CA ALA A 250 25.37 3.06 -15.59
C ALA A 250 24.33 4.17 -15.87
N GLY A 251 23.28 4.23 -15.06
CA GLY A 251 22.22 5.24 -15.18
C GLY A 251 21.15 4.95 -16.23
N ALA A 252 21.30 3.91 -17.07
CA ALA A 252 20.28 3.49 -18.02
C ALA A 252 19.24 2.57 -17.36
N TRP A 253 18.03 2.51 -17.94
CA TRP A 253 16.94 1.66 -17.50
C TRP A 253 16.77 0.46 -18.42
N TYR A 254 16.51 -0.70 -17.82
CA TYR A 254 16.28 -1.95 -18.53
C TYR A 254 14.99 -2.58 -18.02
N GLY A 255 14.12 -3.06 -18.92
CA GLY A 255 12.92 -3.79 -18.52
C GLY A 255 13.29 -5.05 -17.75
N VAL A 256 12.58 -5.34 -16.67
CA VAL A 256 12.75 -6.57 -15.90
C VAL A 256 12.09 -7.72 -16.65
N THR A 257 12.86 -8.77 -16.92
CA THR A 257 12.42 -9.90 -17.74
C THR A 257 11.19 -10.57 -17.13
N GLY A 258 10.12 -10.67 -17.92
CA GLY A 258 8.88 -11.31 -17.52
C GLY A 258 8.00 -10.51 -16.55
N VAL A 259 8.33 -9.24 -16.27
CA VAL A 259 7.56 -8.39 -15.35
C VAL A 259 7.29 -7.02 -15.99
N LYS A 260 6.10 -6.88 -16.60
CA LYS A 260 5.67 -5.63 -17.25
C LYS A 260 5.60 -4.46 -16.27
N GLY A 261 5.95 -3.27 -16.74
CA GLY A 261 5.92 -2.03 -15.95
C GLY A 261 7.03 -1.92 -14.89
N VAL A 262 8.04 -2.79 -14.89
CA VAL A 262 9.16 -2.76 -13.94
C VAL A 262 10.49 -2.63 -14.67
N TYR A 263 11.36 -1.73 -14.18
CA TYR A 263 12.64 -1.43 -14.82
C TYR A 263 13.77 -1.38 -13.79
N GLY A 264 14.92 -1.96 -14.11
CA GLY A 264 16.13 -1.94 -13.28
C GLY A 264 17.17 -0.92 -13.77
N SER A 265 17.88 -0.29 -12.83
CA SER A 265 19.04 0.56 -13.12
C SER A 265 20.12 0.42 -12.05
N VAL A 266 21.37 0.75 -12.42
CA VAL A 266 22.53 0.73 -11.52
C VAL A 266 23.44 1.91 -11.82
N MET A 267 24.07 2.48 -10.79
CA MET A 267 25.07 3.54 -10.95
C MET A 267 25.99 3.67 -9.72
N LYS A 268 27.01 4.54 -9.81
CA LYS A 268 27.84 4.97 -8.67
C LYS A 268 27.83 6.49 -8.50
N PRO A 269 27.68 7.06 -7.30
CA PRO A 269 27.55 8.52 -7.12
C PRO A 269 28.70 9.33 -7.74
N GLY A 270 29.91 8.77 -7.85
CA GLY A 270 31.06 9.38 -8.53
C GLY A 270 30.94 9.46 -10.06
N TYR A 271 29.83 9.02 -10.64
CA TYR A 271 29.50 9.21 -12.06
C TYR A 271 28.54 10.37 -12.29
N ILE A 272 27.86 10.87 -11.24
CA ILE A 272 26.88 11.95 -11.35
C ILE A 272 27.54 13.19 -11.96
N SER A 273 26.81 13.87 -12.83
CA SER A 273 27.35 15.03 -13.54
C SER A 273 27.89 16.11 -12.61
N GLN A 274 29.01 16.73 -12.97
CA GLN A 274 29.56 17.89 -12.27
C GLN A 274 28.56 19.04 -12.18
N GLU A 275 27.64 19.19 -13.14
CA GLU A 275 26.58 20.20 -13.07
C GLU A 275 25.71 20.01 -11.81
N ILE A 276 25.38 18.76 -11.46
CA ILE A 276 24.60 18.45 -10.25
C ILE A 276 25.46 18.52 -8.99
N THR A 277 26.69 18.00 -9.03
CA THR A 277 27.52 17.83 -7.82
C THR A 277 28.30 19.08 -7.42
N SER A 278 28.54 20.02 -8.33
CA SER A 278 29.26 21.27 -8.05
C SER A 278 28.39 22.35 -7.40
N GLU A 279 27.06 22.28 -7.57
CA GLU A 279 26.12 23.18 -6.92
C GLU A 279 26.12 22.95 -5.40
N ARG A 280 26.19 24.01 -4.60
CA ARG A 280 26.02 23.92 -3.13
C ARG A 280 24.57 24.14 -2.69
N ASN A 281 23.62 23.75 -3.52
CA ASN A 281 22.17 23.88 -3.35
C ASN A 281 21.58 22.94 -2.29
N GLY A 282 22.18 22.86 -1.09
CA GLY A 282 21.57 22.10 0.01
C GLY A 282 21.98 20.63 0.11
N ALA A 283 23.12 20.22 -0.46
CA ALA A 283 23.73 18.92 -0.19
C ALA A 283 25.23 19.06 0.13
N ASN A 284 25.72 18.16 0.99
CA ASN A 284 27.14 18.06 1.34
C ASN A 284 27.94 17.35 0.23
N TRP A 285 29.26 17.50 0.28
CA TRP A 285 30.17 16.77 -0.60
C TRP A 285 30.09 15.26 -0.35
N ILE A 286 30.10 14.51 -1.45
CA ILE A 286 30.17 13.05 -1.47
C ILE A 286 31.65 12.64 -1.43
N ASP A 287 32.04 11.85 -0.44
CA ASP A 287 33.44 11.44 -0.28
C ASP A 287 33.84 10.25 -1.17
N GLY A 288 35.12 9.88 -1.16
CA GLY A 288 35.62 8.83 -2.05
C GLY A 288 35.01 7.44 -1.82
N VAL A 289 34.51 7.15 -0.62
CA VAL A 289 33.83 5.87 -0.34
C VAL A 289 32.44 5.90 -0.94
N GLU A 290 31.68 6.94 -0.64
CA GLU A 290 30.30 7.11 -1.14
C GLU A 290 30.27 7.28 -2.67
N GLN A 291 31.25 7.97 -3.27
CA GLN A 291 31.39 8.08 -4.72
C GLN A 291 31.55 6.72 -5.42
N ASN A 292 32.15 5.74 -4.75
CA ASN A 292 32.43 4.42 -5.31
C ASN A 292 31.41 3.34 -4.92
N ALA A 293 30.42 3.69 -4.09
CA ALA A 293 29.36 2.83 -3.64
C ALA A 293 28.38 2.48 -4.78
N ASP A 294 27.92 1.24 -4.82
CA ASP A 294 26.88 0.84 -5.75
C ASP A 294 25.52 1.33 -5.27
N VAL A 295 24.73 1.86 -6.22
CA VAL A 295 23.32 2.18 -6.03
C VAL A 295 22.53 1.36 -7.04
N TYR A 296 21.55 0.60 -6.56
CA TYR A 296 20.62 -0.16 -7.40
C TYR A 296 19.25 0.49 -7.31
N LEU A 297 18.58 0.65 -8.46
CA LEU A 297 17.25 1.25 -8.53
C LEU A 297 16.28 0.34 -9.26
N VAL A 298 15.02 0.39 -8.84
CA VAL A 298 13.87 -0.21 -9.54
C VAL A 298 12.83 0.88 -9.76
N ALA A 299 12.34 1.03 -10.98
CA ALA A 299 11.20 1.88 -11.31
C ALA A 299 9.96 1.03 -11.56
N PHE A 300 8.83 1.50 -11.03
CA PHE A 300 7.50 0.93 -11.22
C PHE A 300 6.65 1.93 -12.00
N ASP A 301 6.13 1.55 -13.16
CA ASP A 301 5.21 2.36 -13.96
C ASP A 301 3.81 2.34 -13.34
N LEU A 302 3.40 3.44 -12.71
CA LEU A 302 2.12 3.56 -12.02
C LEU A 302 0.95 3.75 -13.00
N SER A 303 1.20 3.87 -14.31
CA SER A 303 0.13 3.72 -15.31
C SER A 303 -0.34 2.27 -15.40
N GLN A 304 0.54 1.30 -15.17
CA GLN A 304 0.28 -0.14 -15.24
C GLN A 304 0.09 -0.81 -13.87
N LEU A 305 0.62 -0.19 -12.82
CA LEU A 305 0.69 -0.75 -11.49
C LEU A 305 -0.09 0.09 -10.47
N GLU A 306 -0.71 -0.59 -9.51
CA GLU A 306 -1.31 0.01 -8.32
C GLU A 306 -0.31 -0.05 -7.16
N LEU A 307 -0.29 0.99 -6.33
CA LEU A 307 0.48 1.01 -5.09
C LEU A 307 -0.45 0.78 -3.91
N GLY A 308 -0.05 -0.13 -3.03
CA GLY A 308 -0.70 -0.32 -1.74
C GLY A 308 0.28 -0.26 -0.56
N TYR A 309 -0.28 -0.19 0.64
CA TYR A 309 0.48 -0.12 1.89
C TYR A 309 -0.19 -0.94 3.01
N GLU A 310 0.58 -1.82 3.63
CA GLU A 310 0.13 -2.63 4.77
C GLU A 310 1.02 -2.44 5.99
N LEU A 311 0.39 -2.54 7.16
CA LEU A 311 1.08 -2.48 8.44
C LEU A 311 1.64 -3.83 8.82
N GLY A 312 2.85 -3.83 9.39
CA GLY A 312 3.43 -4.99 10.03
C GLY A 312 2.62 -5.45 11.24
N THR A 313 2.83 -6.70 11.68
CA THR A 313 2.17 -7.20 12.89
C THR A 313 2.49 -6.35 14.13
N ASP A 314 3.66 -5.71 14.15
CA ASP A 314 4.11 -4.86 15.26
C ASP A 314 4.48 -3.42 14.83
N HIS A 315 5.24 -3.25 13.75
CA HIS A 315 5.82 -1.98 13.35
C HIS A 315 5.15 -1.33 12.12
N PRO A 316 5.09 0.02 12.10
CA PRO A 316 5.38 0.93 13.20
C PRO A 316 4.38 0.74 14.36
N ASN A 317 4.87 0.75 15.60
CA ASN A 317 3.99 0.66 16.76
C ASN A 317 3.29 2.01 17.02
N LEU A 318 2.30 2.02 17.92
CA LEU A 318 1.44 3.18 18.13
C LEU A 318 1.81 3.99 19.38
N ASN A 319 2.77 3.51 20.17
CA ASN A 319 3.25 4.16 21.39
C ASN A 319 3.99 5.48 21.09
N TRP A 320 4.30 6.21 22.15
CA TRP A 320 5.29 7.28 22.08
C TRP A 320 6.67 6.73 21.71
N SER A 321 7.37 7.40 20.80
CA SER A 321 8.81 7.29 20.63
C SER A 321 9.52 7.76 21.90
N SER A 322 10.66 7.15 22.22
CA SER A 322 11.55 7.61 23.30
C SER A 322 12.35 8.87 22.96
N ARG A 323 12.34 9.31 21.68
CA ARG A 323 13.15 10.42 21.18
C ARG A 323 12.68 11.80 21.63
N PRO A 324 11.43 12.23 21.36
CA PRO A 324 10.96 13.54 21.78
C PRO A 324 10.70 13.56 23.30
N ARG A 325 10.95 14.72 23.92
CA ARG A 325 10.57 14.91 25.32
C ARG A 325 9.06 15.17 25.41
N ARG A 326 8.35 14.37 26.18
CA ARG A 326 6.93 14.58 26.50
C ARG A 326 6.75 15.79 27.41
N THR A 327 5.70 16.57 27.18
CA THR A 327 5.41 17.77 27.98
C THR A 327 3.92 17.89 28.32
N GLY A 328 3.59 18.52 29.45
CA GLY A 328 2.21 18.81 29.83
C GLY A 328 1.29 17.58 29.77
N ASN A 329 0.21 17.68 28.98
CA ASN A 329 -0.79 16.62 28.83
C ASN A 329 -0.29 15.37 28.10
N ASP A 330 0.85 15.43 27.40
CA ASP A 330 1.42 14.27 26.70
C ASP A 330 1.66 13.12 27.68
N TRP A 331 1.98 13.41 28.95
CA TRP A 331 2.23 12.43 30.01
C TRP A 331 1.00 11.59 30.37
N ASN A 332 -0.20 12.11 30.10
CA ASN A 332 -1.48 11.49 30.48
C ASN A 332 -2.11 10.68 29.35
N ILE A 333 -1.52 10.67 28.15
CA ILE A 333 -2.06 9.92 27.00
C ILE A 333 -1.14 8.75 26.60
N PRO A 334 -1.70 7.56 26.27
CA PRO A 334 -0.95 6.33 25.96
C PRO A 334 0.03 6.43 24.78
N GLY A 335 -0.34 7.18 23.74
CA GLY A 335 0.44 7.41 22.53
C GLY A 335 0.18 8.81 21.98
N PRO A 336 0.89 9.22 20.91
CA PRO A 336 0.77 10.58 20.37
C PRO A 336 -0.65 10.90 19.91
N ASP A 337 -1.45 9.91 19.49
CA ASP A 337 -2.83 10.12 19.02
C ASP A 337 -3.90 9.81 20.08
N GLY A 338 -3.49 9.44 21.31
CA GLY A 338 -4.41 9.09 22.41
C GLY A 338 -4.54 7.59 22.70
N PHE A 339 -4.01 6.74 21.82
CA PHE A 339 -3.98 5.29 22.00
C PHE A 339 -2.59 4.72 21.68
N ALA A 340 -2.33 3.51 22.16
CA ALA A 340 -1.05 2.81 22.07
C ALA A 340 -1.15 1.42 21.41
N ARG A 341 -2.37 1.02 21.02
CA ARG A 341 -2.70 -0.31 20.52
C ARG A 341 -3.70 -0.22 19.36
N ALA A 342 -3.59 -1.14 18.42
CA ALA A 342 -4.41 -1.18 17.21
C ALA A 342 -5.81 -1.74 17.49
N ALA A 343 -5.95 -2.53 18.55
CA ALA A 343 -7.18 -3.21 18.92
C ALA A 343 -8.40 -2.26 18.93
N PRO A 344 -9.54 -2.69 18.37
CA PRO A 344 -9.82 -4.06 17.90
C PRO A 344 -9.31 -4.39 16.49
N LEU A 345 -8.60 -3.48 15.82
CA LEU A 345 -8.08 -3.74 14.47
C LEU A 345 -6.82 -4.61 14.50
N VAL A 346 -6.83 -5.61 13.63
CA VAL A 346 -5.75 -6.59 13.46
C VAL A 346 -4.81 -6.19 12.34
N ARG A 347 -3.50 -6.19 12.63
CA ARG A 347 -2.42 -5.96 11.67
C ARG A 347 -1.75 -7.29 11.34
N ASN A 348 -1.84 -7.72 10.10
CA ASN A 348 -1.38 -9.03 9.68
C ASN A 348 0.08 -9.04 9.20
N GLY A 349 0.65 -7.90 8.79
CA GLY A 349 2.01 -7.84 8.26
C GLY A 349 2.21 -8.68 7.00
N MET A 350 1.13 -8.93 6.26
CA MET A 350 1.10 -9.80 5.10
C MET A 350 0.07 -9.25 4.11
N LEU A 351 0.38 -9.38 2.83
CA LEU A 351 -0.50 -9.02 1.73
C LEU A 351 -1.81 -9.80 1.84
N ASN A 352 -2.94 -9.16 1.48
CA ASN A 352 -4.20 -9.88 1.40
C ASN A 352 -4.06 -11.02 0.36
N PRO A 353 -4.43 -12.26 0.70
CA PRO A 353 -4.35 -13.40 -0.20
C PRO A 353 -5.01 -13.20 -1.57
N SER A 354 -6.09 -12.40 -1.66
CA SER A 354 -6.74 -12.02 -2.92
C SER A 354 -5.85 -11.22 -3.88
N HIS A 355 -4.84 -10.52 -3.39
CA HIS A 355 -3.94 -9.71 -4.20
C HIS A 355 -2.75 -10.49 -4.75
N THR A 356 -2.52 -11.70 -4.25
CA THR A 356 -1.26 -12.42 -4.49
C THR A 356 -1.01 -12.76 -5.95
N SER A 357 -2.07 -13.10 -6.70
CA SER A 357 -1.99 -13.35 -8.14
C SER A 357 -1.48 -12.13 -8.91
N ARG A 358 -1.88 -10.92 -8.51
CA ARG A 358 -1.53 -9.65 -9.16
C ARG A 358 -0.23 -9.03 -8.65
N ALA A 359 0.38 -9.58 -7.60
CA ALA A 359 1.58 -9.01 -7.00
C ALA A 359 2.75 -8.94 -7.99
N VAL A 360 3.44 -7.80 -7.99
CA VAL A 360 4.58 -7.46 -8.86
C VAL A 360 5.82 -7.12 -8.03
N GLY A 361 5.64 -6.57 -6.84
CA GLY A 361 6.75 -6.34 -5.93
C GLY A 361 6.29 -5.93 -4.54
N ALA A 362 7.20 -6.04 -3.59
CA ALA A 362 7.03 -5.47 -2.26
C ALA A 362 8.36 -4.92 -1.75
N PHE A 363 8.29 -3.83 -0.99
CA PHE A 363 9.46 -3.26 -0.36
C PHE A 363 9.15 -2.74 1.04
N ALA A 364 10.15 -2.80 1.92
CA ALA A 364 10.01 -2.37 3.31
C ALA A 364 9.61 -0.88 3.37
N GLY A 365 8.68 -0.58 4.27
CA GLY A 365 8.14 0.77 4.43
C GLY A 365 9.09 1.69 5.17
N GLY A 366 8.60 2.28 6.26
CA GLY A 366 9.35 3.30 6.98
C GLY A 366 9.94 2.85 8.31
N PHE A 367 10.47 3.81 9.05
CA PHE A 367 11.07 3.59 10.37
C PHE A 367 10.09 2.99 11.38
N LYS A 368 10.62 2.19 12.31
CA LYS A 368 9.92 1.84 13.55
C LYS A 368 9.53 3.10 14.30
N ARG A 369 8.47 3.01 15.11
CA ARG A 369 7.95 4.14 15.90
C ARG A 369 9.02 4.87 16.72
N ASP A 370 9.91 4.14 17.38
CA ASP A 370 10.94 4.75 18.21
C ASP A 370 11.87 5.68 17.42
N HIS A 371 12.14 5.34 16.16
CA HIS A 371 12.94 6.17 15.24
C HIS A 371 12.09 7.11 14.38
N GLY A 372 10.78 6.90 14.32
CA GLY A 372 9.82 7.69 13.57
C GLY A 372 9.35 8.95 14.28
N ALA A 373 10.22 9.60 15.05
CA ALA A 373 9.99 10.91 15.67
C ALA A 373 11.33 11.64 15.87
N PHE A 374 11.28 12.96 15.98
CA PHE A 374 12.48 13.79 16.05
C PHE A 374 13.11 13.77 17.44
N ARG A 375 14.41 13.48 17.48
CA ARG A 375 15.21 13.58 18.73
C ARG A 375 15.78 14.98 18.96
N PHE A 376 16.11 15.68 17.88
CA PHE A 376 16.80 16.97 17.89
C PHE A 376 16.12 17.95 16.94
N GLY A 377 16.50 19.23 17.02
CA GLY A 377 15.94 20.30 16.20
C GLY A 377 14.60 20.81 16.70
N ASP A 378 14.04 21.75 15.95
CA ASP A 378 12.74 22.37 16.20
C ASP A 378 11.61 21.34 16.24
N TYR A 379 11.58 20.40 15.29
CA TYR A 379 10.51 19.39 15.18
C TYR A 379 10.45 18.41 16.36
N ALA A 380 11.49 18.34 17.21
CA ALA A 380 11.46 17.54 18.43
C ALA A 380 10.62 18.17 19.56
N THR A 381 10.21 19.43 19.43
CA THR A 381 9.68 20.24 20.55
C THR A 381 8.20 20.63 20.44
N PHE A 382 7.59 20.44 19.27
CA PHE A 382 6.17 20.69 19.03
C PHE A 382 5.55 19.58 18.17
N ASN A 383 4.23 19.63 17.94
CA ASN A 383 3.48 18.57 17.25
C ASN A 383 3.84 17.17 17.74
N LYS A 384 3.99 17.04 19.06
CA LYS A 384 4.30 15.77 19.73
C LYS A 384 5.60 15.14 19.20
N GLY A 385 6.58 15.93 18.78
CA GLY A 385 7.86 15.44 18.26
C GLY A 385 7.81 14.96 16.80
N HIS A 386 6.75 15.33 16.07
CA HIS A 386 6.51 14.93 14.67
C HIS A 386 6.62 13.41 14.49
N HIS A 387 5.78 12.67 15.22
CA HIS A 387 5.64 11.24 15.00
C HIS A 387 5.16 11.00 13.56
N TYR A 388 5.83 10.08 12.86
CA TYR A 388 5.52 9.80 11.47
C TYR A 388 4.16 9.13 11.38
N GLY A 389 3.24 9.80 10.69
CA GLY A 389 1.86 9.35 10.49
C GLY A 389 1.74 8.24 9.46
N PHE A 390 0.64 7.50 9.54
CA PHE A 390 0.30 6.46 8.58
C PHE A 390 -1.20 6.10 8.60
N ILE A 391 -1.71 5.85 7.39
CA ILE A 391 -3.08 5.47 7.06
C ILE A 391 -3.03 4.18 6.24
N SER A 392 -3.85 3.19 6.59
CA SER A 392 -4.00 1.96 5.81
C SER A 392 -5.48 1.64 5.63
N ASN A 393 -5.88 1.36 4.39
CA ASN A 393 -7.26 1.09 3.99
C ASN A 393 -8.27 2.14 4.49
N GLY A 394 -7.90 3.42 4.40
CA GLY A 394 -8.71 4.55 4.87
C GLY A 394 -8.72 4.78 6.39
N VAL A 395 -8.04 3.93 7.16
CA VAL A 395 -7.99 4.01 8.62
C VAL A 395 -6.70 4.68 9.08
N THR A 396 -6.84 5.76 9.85
CA THR A 396 -5.70 6.43 10.47
C THR A 396 -5.27 5.67 11.73
N PHE A 397 -4.03 5.19 11.73
CA PHE A 397 -3.40 4.62 12.94
C PHE A 397 -2.46 5.61 13.61
N SER A 398 -1.91 6.55 12.84
CA SER A 398 -1.24 7.71 13.41
C SER A 398 -1.43 8.91 12.49
N LYS A 399 -1.80 10.06 13.05
CA LYS A 399 -2.15 11.24 12.25
C LYS A 399 -0.99 11.69 11.39
N LEU A 400 -1.29 12.14 10.18
CA LEU A 400 -0.32 12.79 9.30
C LEU A 400 0.03 14.17 9.87
N ILE A 401 1.31 14.41 10.11
CA ILE A 401 1.82 15.64 10.71
C ILE A 401 2.40 16.55 9.63
N PRO A 402 2.14 17.87 9.67
CA PRO A 402 2.76 18.82 8.75
C PRO A 402 4.29 18.76 8.74
N ASN A 403 4.87 19.22 7.63
CA ASN A 403 6.30 19.29 7.34
C ASN A 403 7.00 17.95 7.10
N LEU A 404 6.26 16.83 7.09
CA LEU A 404 6.83 15.52 6.84
C LEU A 404 6.58 15.06 5.40
N ALA A 405 7.60 14.46 4.81
CA ALA A 405 7.50 13.79 3.52
C ALA A 405 6.50 12.63 3.62
N THR A 406 5.51 12.63 2.73
CA THR A 406 4.37 11.72 2.75
C THR A 406 4.18 11.13 1.36
N LEU A 407 4.19 9.80 1.26
CA LEU A 407 3.69 9.04 0.10
C LEU A 407 2.26 8.63 0.40
N TYR A 408 1.34 8.89 -0.52
CA TYR A 408 -0.09 8.63 -0.35
C TYR A 408 -0.73 8.06 -1.61
N VAL A 409 -1.87 7.40 -1.41
CA VAL A 409 -2.74 6.88 -2.46
C VAL A 409 -4.17 7.29 -2.13
N THR A 410 -4.88 7.91 -3.07
CA THR A 410 -6.29 8.28 -2.89
C THR A 410 -7.21 7.09 -3.10
N VAL A 411 -8.50 7.22 -2.74
CA VAL A 411 -9.51 6.17 -2.99
C VAL A 411 -9.73 5.92 -4.49
N GLU A 412 -9.41 6.89 -5.34
CA GLU A 412 -9.42 6.76 -6.79
C GLU A 412 -8.12 6.16 -7.36
N GLY A 413 -7.15 5.81 -6.49
CA GLY A 413 -5.88 5.21 -6.88
C GLY A 413 -4.80 6.22 -7.32
N GLU A 414 -5.01 7.52 -7.12
CA GLU A 414 -3.98 8.53 -7.43
C GLU A 414 -2.81 8.40 -6.45
N VAL A 415 -1.61 8.17 -6.98
CA VAL A 415 -0.37 8.13 -6.19
C VAL A 415 0.30 9.50 -6.20
N GLY A 416 0.58 10.02 -5.00
CA GLY A 416 1.28 11.28 -4.82
C GLY A 416 2.32 11.24 -3.71
N MET A 417 3.27 12.17 -3.77
CA MET A 417 4.29 12.34 -2.75
C MET A 417 4.55 13.83 -2.54
N LYS A 418 4.47 14.29 -1.29
CA LYS A 418 4.65 15.72 -0.96
C LYS A 418 5.13 15.93 0.47
N THR A 419 5.52 17.16 0.78
CA THR A 419 5.60 17.62 2.17
C THR A 419 4.19 17.93 2.63
N TRP A 420 3.73 17.23 3.67
CA TRP A 420 2.40 17.40 4.22
C TRP A 420 2.22 18.81 4.81
N THR A 421 1.07 19.42 4.57
CA THR A 421 0.70 20.74 5.12
C THR A 421 -0.54 20.62 6.00
N GLU A 422 -0.89 21.68 6.72
CA GLU A 422 -2.14 21.69 7.51
C GLU A 422 -3.39 21.63 6.62
N ALA A 423 -3.36 22.27 5.44
CA ALA A 423 -4.46 22.27 4.49
C ALA A 423 -4.71 20.87 3.88
N ASP A 424 -3.67 20.02 3.81
CA ASP A 424 -3.81 18.66 3.29
C ASP A 424 -4.67 17.76 4.20
N ALA A 425 -4.99 18.20 5.42
CA ALA A 425 -5.94 17.48 6.27
C ALA A 425 -7.29 17.25 5.57
N ASP A 426 -7.71 18.15 4.68
CA ASP A 426 -8.95 18.01 3.90
C ASP A 426 -8.91 16.81 2.93
N MET A 427 -7.73 16.28 2.61
CA MET A 427 -7.58 15.08 1.78
C MET A 427 -7.84 13.78 2.55
N ILE A 428 -7.77 13.77 3.89
CA ILE A 428 -7.85 12.54 4.71
C ILE A 428 -9.08 11.67 4.38
N PRO A 429 -10.30 12.23 4.21
CA PRO A 429 -11.47 11.47 3.76
C PRO A 429 -11.34 10.73 2.43
N ASN A 430 -10.37 11.11 1.59
CA ASN A 430 -10.14 10.55 0.26
C ASN A 430 -8.84 9.73 0.20
N LEU A 431 -8.17 9.46 1.34
CA LEU A 431 -6.93 8.68 1.35
C LEU A 431 -7.23 7.20 1.62
N GLN A 432 -6.79 6.33 0.73
CA GLN A 432 -6.73 4.90 0.98
C GLN A 432 -5.48 4.53 1.78
N PHE A 433 -4.34 5.08 1.38
CA PHE A 433 -3.04 4.82 2.00
C PHE A 433 -2.26 6.10 2.21
N ALA A 434 -1.51 6.19 3.30
CA ALA A 434 -0.49 7.22 3.47
C ALA A 434 0.60 6.77 4.43
N ARG A 435 1.84 7.19 4.19
CA ARG A 435 2.96 6.93 5.08
C ARG A 435 3.94 8.08 5.04
N GLN A 436 4.26 8.63 6.21
CA GLN A 436 5.25 9.69 6.33
C GLN A 436 6.62 9.12 6.68
N ASN A 437 7.71 9.69 6.18
CA ASN A 437 9.06 9.35 6.63
C ASN A 437 9.97 10.58 6.66
N GLY A 438 10.03 11.23 7.82
CA GLY A 438 10.94 12.35 8.04
C GLY A 438 10.69 13.51 7.09
N VAL A 439 11.78 14.15 6.65
CA VAL A 439 11.78 15.30 5.74
C VAL A 439 12.17 14.87 4.31
N PRO A 440 11.84 15.66 3.28
CA PRO A 440 12.22 15.32 1.90
C PRO A 440 13.73 15.13 1.71
N LEU A 441 14.08 14.17 0.85
CA LEU A 441 15.42 14.03 0.28
C LEU A 441 15.61 14.95 -0.93
N VAL A 442 14.61 15.02 -1.80
CA VAL A 442 14.57 15.93 -2.95
C VAL A 442 13.17 16.49 -3.12
N VAL A 443 13.08 17.69 -3.69
CA VAL A 443 11.85 18.36 -4.09
C VAL A 443 12.06 19.04 -5.43
N ARG A 444 10.97 19.27 -6.16
CA ARG A 444 10.96 20.08 -7.36
C ARG A 444 10.97 21.55 -6.97
N ASP A 445 11.98 22.28 -7.41
CA ASP A 445 12.05 23.73 -7.26
C ASP A 445 10.94 24.37 -8.12
N PRO A 446 10.02 25.15 -7.53
CA PRO A 446 8.85 25.66 -8.24
C PRO A 446 9.19 26.74 -9.28
N ASP A 447 10.32 27.42 -9.14
CA ASP A 447 10.72 28.51 -10.05
C ASP A 447 11.46 27.98 -11.28
N THR A 448 12.26 26.94 -11.10
CA THR A 448 13.15 26.39 -12.14
C THR A 448 12.70 25.06 -12.71
N GLY A 449 11.83 24.32 -11.99
CA GLY A 449 11.49 22.94 -12.33
C GLY A 449 12.64 21.96 -12.12
N ALA A 450 13.73 22.36 -11.47
CA ALA A 450 14.85 21.46 -11.19
C ALA A 450 14.56 20.59 -9.96
N SER A 451 15.00 19.33 -9.99
CA SER A 451 15.07 18.51 -8.78
C SER A 451 16.20 19.07 -7.90
N VAL A 452 15.89 19.45 -6.66
CA VAL A 452 16.85 20.02 -5.70
C VAL A 452 16.82 19.24 -4.37
N PRO A 453 17.93 19.18 -3.61
CA PRO A 453 17.93 18.57 -2.28
C PRO A 453 16.91 19.24 -1.35
N GLY A 454 16.30 18.46 -0.46
CA GLY A 454 15.47 18.98 0.61
C GLY A 454 16.25 19.92 1.54
N ASP A 455 15.55 20.90 2.12
CA ASP A 455 16.12 21.98 2.95
C ASP A 455 16.95 21.49 4.16
N ARG A 456 16.63 20.28 4.65
CA ARG A 456 17.25 19.67 5.83
C ARG A 456 18.24 18.56 5.50
N VAL A 457 18.54 18.29 4.23
CA VAL A 457 19.49 17.24 3.80
C VAL A 457 20.88 17.40 4.43
N THR A 458 21.35 18.64 4.63
CA THR A 458 22.66 18.91 5.26
C THR A 458 22.62 18.94 6.79
N SER A 459 21.43 18.91 7.40
CA SER A 459 21.25 19.03 8.84
C SER A 459 20.99 17.67 9.47
N TRP A 460 22.02 17.04 10.06
CA TRP A 460 21.89 15.73 10.70
C TRP A 460 20.71 15.70 11.70
N GLY A 461 20.75 16.53 12.74
CA GLY A 461 19.68 16.58 13.74
C GLY A 461 18.37 17.12 13.18
N GLY A 462 18.44 18.17 12.35
CA GLY A 462 17.25 18.85 11.81
C GLY A 462 16.49 18.04 10.76
N GLY A 463 17.12 17.07 10.09
CA GLY A 463 16.46 16.13 9.19
C GLY A 463 16.14 14.78 9.82
N ASN A 464 16.39 14.62 11.13
CA ASN A 464 16.26 13.34 11.85
C ASN A 464 17.01 12.19 11.17
N TRP A 465 18.13 12.49 10.50
CA TRP A 465 18.88 11.51 9.73
C TRP A 465 19.50 10.49 10.68
N SER A 466 19.02 9.25 10.66
CA SER A 466 19.62 8.19 11.49
C SER A 466 20.94 7.71 10.89
N GLY A 467 21.86 7.26 11.74
CA GLY A 467 23.10 6.60 11.34
C GLY A 467 23.05 5.09 11.55
N SER A 468 24.18 4.41 11.40
CA SER A 468 24.35 2.99 11.75
C SER A 468 24.15 2.73 13.25
N ALA A 469 24.26 1.47 13.68
CA ALA A 469 24.24 1.12 15.10
C ALA A 469 25.38 1.82 15.90
N GLU A 470 26.49 2.11 15.23
CA GLU A 470 27.65 2.86 15.74
C GLU A 470 27.51 4.38 15.57
N ALA A 471 26.33 4.85 15.14
CA ALA A 471 26.01 6.24 14.85
C ALA A 471 26.79 6.86 13.68
N GLU A 472 27.28 6.05 12.74
CA GLU A 472 27.89 6.55 11.51
C GLU A 472 26.81 7.04 10.54
N LEU A 473 26.87 8.30 10.11
CA LEU A 473 25.86 8.87 9.21
C LEU A 473 25.85 8.18 7.84
N ARG A 474 27.01 7.79 7.34
CA ARG A 474 27.11 6.98 6.12
C ARG A 474 26.83 5.52 6.45
N THR A 475 25.78 4.97 5.87
CA THR A 475 25.30 3.61 6.16
C THR A 475 24.52 3.06 4.97
N LEU A 476 24.17 1.78 5.02
CA LEU A 476 23.21 1.17 4.09
C LEU A 476 21.85 1.88 4.23
N ARG A 477 21.26 2.34 3.12
CA ARG A 477 19.97 3.06 3.12
C ARG A 477 19.05 2.59 1.99
N ALA A 478 17.75 2.78 2.20
CA ALA A 478 16.75 2.74 1.13
C ALA A 478 16.03 4.08 1.03
N GLY A 479 15.54 4.41 -0.16
CA GLY A 479 14.71 5.59 -0.40
C GLY A 479 13.74 5.32 -1.53
N THR A 480 12.73 6.17 -1.64
CA THR A 480 11.83 6.15 -2.80
C THR A 480 11.57 7.57 -3.30
N CYS A 481 11.34 7.70 -4.59
CA CYS A 481 10.98 8.97 -5.21
C CYS A 481 9.85 8.78 -6.23
N LEU A 482 9.07 9.83 -6.44
CA LEU A 482 8.21 9.93 -7.62
C LEU A 482 8.93 10.66 -8.74
N LYS A 483 8.69 10.19 -9.96
CA LYS A 483 9.08 10.85 -11.20
C LYS A 483 7.86 10.94 -12.12
N GLU A 484 7.52 12.13 -12.54
CA GLU A 484 6.55 12.41 -13.58
C GLU A 484 7.31 12.71 -14.88
N ALA A 485 6.94 12.00 -15.94
CA ALA A 485 7.57 12.10 -17.24
C ALA A 485 6.48 12.08 -18.33
N GLY A 486 6.08 13.26 -18.78
CA GLY A 486 4.94 13.42 -19.67
C GLY A 486 3.64 13.06 -18.94
N ASP A 487 2.90 12.10 -19.49
CA ASP A 487 1.67 11.54 -18.93
C ASP A 487 1.92 10.32 -18.03
N ARG A 488 3.18 9.88 -17.89
CA ARG A 488 3.55 8.74 -17.05
C ARG A 488 4.04 9.18 -15.69
N LYS A 489 3.75 8.35 -14.70
CA LYS A 489 4.24 8.49 -13.33
C LYS A 489 4.94 7.22 -12.91
N PHE A 490 6.15 7.36 -12.38
CA PHE A 490 6.97 6.25 -11.92
C PHE A 490 7.26 6.39 -10.43
N LEU A 491 7.15 5.28 -9.71
CA LEU A 491 7.69 5.15 -8.37
C LEU A 491 9.05 4.48 -8.45
N LEU A 492 10.10 5.17 -8.04
CA LEU A 492 11.45 4.63 -8.00
C LEU A 492 11.76 4.19 -6.57
N TYR A 493 12.31 3.00 -6.42
CA TYR A 493 12.97 2.53 -5.21
C TYR A 493 14.48 2.56 -5.42
N GLY A 494 15.22 3.06 -4.44
CA GLY A 494 16.67 3.09 -4.45
C GLY A 494 17.26 2.34 -3.26
N TYR A 495 18.14 1.39 -3.53
CA TYR A 495 19.02 0.74 -2.55
C TYR A 495 20.43 1.32 -2.64
N PHE A 496 20.92 1.85 -1.53
CA PHE A 496 22.22 2.52 -1.46
C PHE A 496 23.14 1.70 -0.56
N SER A 497 24.08 0.96 -1.18
CA SER A 497 24.99 0.06 -0.44
C SER A 497 25.75 0.75 0.69
N THR A 498 26.07 2.03 0.51
CA THR A 498 26.48 2.95 1.58
C THR A 498 26.27 4.40 1.14
N ALA A 499 25.50 5.18 1.90
CA ALA A 499 25.21 6.57 1.58
C ALA A 499 24.90 7.43 2.81
N THR A 500 25.13 8.72 2.64
CA THR A 500 24.60 9.83 3.43
C THR A 500 23.30 10.33 2.78
N PRO A 501 22.48 11.13 3.47
CA PRO A 501 21.32 11.79 2.86
C PRO A 501 21.70 12.66 1.64
N SER A 502 22.90 13.25 1.62
CA SER A 502 23.38 14.05 0.48
C SER A 502 23.66 13.18 -0.73
N GLY A 503 24.32 12.02 -0.58
CA GLY A 503 24.51 11.09 -1.69
C GLY A 503 23.18 10.56 -2.24
N MET A 504 22.22 10.26 -1.37
CA MET A 504 20.87 9.88 -1.81
C MET A 504 20.18 10.98 -2.61
N ALA A 505 20.20 12.22 -2.10
CA ALA A 505 19.60 13.36 -2.77
C ALA A 505 20.23 13.59 -4.16
N ARG A 506 21.56 13.53 -4.27
CA ARG A 506 22.25 13.68 -5.56
C ARG A 506 21.89 12.58 -6.55
N THR A 507 21.77 11.34 -6.10
CA THR A 507 21.33 10.25 -6.97
C THR A 507 19.91 10.50 -7.47
N PHE A 508 18.96 10.86 -6.60
CA PHE A 508 17.59 11.16 -7.04
C PHE A 508 17.49 12.40 -7.94
N GLN A 509 18.34 13.41 -7.74
CA GLN A 509 18.48 14.51 -8.70
C GLN A 509 19.00 14.04 -10.06
N ALA A 510 19.97 13.11 -10.08
CA ALA A 510 20.51 12.59 -11.33
C ALA A 510 19.45 11.84 -12.14
N TYR A 511 18.50 11.16 -11.48
CA TYR A 511 17.35 10.53 -12.13
C TYR A 511 16.16 11.47 -12.38
N ASP A 512 16.30 12.75 -12.00
CA ASP A 512 15.29 13.79 -12.18
C ASP A 512 13.96 13.51 -11.44
N CYS A 513 14.05 13.02 -10.20
CA CYS A 513 12.88 12.82 -9.34
C CYS A 513 12.21 14.15 -8.94
N ASP A 514 10.88 14.18 -8.92
CA ASP A 514 10.09 15.34 -8.48
C ASP A 514 10.06 15.50 -6.97
N TYR A 515 9.96 14.37 -6.26
CA TYR A 515 9.92 14.36 -4.81
C TYR A 515 10.46 13.02 -4.32
N GLY A 516 11.29 13.04 -3.27
CA GLY A 516 11.86 11.83 -2.71
C GLY A 516 11.87 11.82 -1.19
N MET A 517 11.75 10.64 -0.61
CA MET A 517 11.79 10.41 0.83
C MET A 517 12.68 9.23 1.19
N LEU A 518 13.17 9.25 2.42
CA LEU A 518 13.94 8.16 3.00
C LEU A 518 12.99 7.01 3.41
N LEU A 519 13.46 5.77 3.30
CA LEU A 519 12.81 4.57 3.85
C LEU A 519 13.64 4.03 5.03
N ASP A 520 13.31 2.84 5.55
CA ASP A 520 14.16 2.25 6.59
C ASP A 520 15.57 1.89 6.07
N MET A 521 16.48 1.56 6.98
CA MET A 521 17.92 1.52 6.70
C MET A 521 18.68 0.48 7.53
N ASN A 522 20.01 0.45 7.36
CA ASN A 522 21.01 -0.28 8.17
C ASN A 522 21.12 -1.79 7.95
N SER A 523 20.14 -2.47 7.37
CA SER A 523 20.30 -3.89 7.06
C SER A 523 19.45 -4.34 5.86
N PRO A 524 19.85 -5.42 5.15
CA PRO A 524 19.12 -5.91 3.97
C PRO A 524 17.64 -6.21 4.23
N GLU A 525 17.28 -6.69 5.41
CA GLU A 525 15.89 -6.90 5.81
C GLU A 525 15.13 -5.59 6.05
N LEU A 526 15.81 -4.50 6.41
CA LEU A 526 15.17 -3.19 6.59
C LEU A 526 15.11 -2.39 5.29
N THR A 527 16.01 -2.67 4.36
CA THR A 527 16.03 -2.13 2.99
C THR A 527 15.51 -3.14 1.97
N TYR A 528 14.59 -4.02 2.38
CA TYR A 528 14.13 -5.13 1.57
C TYR A 528 13.38 -4.63 0.34
N LEU A 529 13.69 -5.21 -0.82
CA LEU A 529 12.85 -5.16 -2.01
C LEU A 529 12.87 -6.53 -2.69
N ALA A 530 11.70 -6.96 -3.17
CA ALA A 530 11.55 -8.05 -4.11
C ALA A 530 10.67 -7.62 -5.28
N VAL A 531 11.08 -8.00 -6.50
CA VAL A 531 10.23 -8.02 -7.69
C VAL A 531 9.79 -9.45 -7.91
N TYR A 532 8.50 -9.67 -8.17
CA TYR A 532 7.92 -10.98 -8.30
C TYR A 532 7.64 -11.30 -9.77
N LYS A 533 8.16 -12.45 -10.21
CA LYS A 533 7.74 -13.11 -11.45
C LYS A 533 6.81 -14.26 -11.09
N GLN A 534 5.84 -14.55 -11.94
CA GLN A 534 5.13 -15.83 -11.85
C GLN A 534 6.13 -16.98 -12.05
N ASN A 535 6.01 -18.04 -11.26
CA ASN A 535 6.78 -19.26 -11.48
C ASN A 535 6.34 -19.94 -12.80
N ASP A 536 7.14 -20.88 -13.27
CA ASP A 536 6.86 -21.58 -14.54
C ASP A 536 5.56 -22.41 -14.51
N GLU A 537 5.09 -22.76 -13.30
CA GLU A 537 3.85 -23.51 -13.06
C GLU A 537 2.59 -22.60 -13.02
N GLY A 538 2.78 -21.28 -12.97
CA GLY A 538 1.69 -20.28 -12.92
C GLY A 538 0.92 -20.25 -11.60
N ASP A 539 1.40 -20.95 -10.56
CA ASP A 539 0.72 -21.16 -9.28
C ASP A 539 1.47 -20.53 -8.09
N GLY A 540 2.49 -19.71 -8.34
CA GLY A 540 3.29 -19.08 -7.30
C GLY A 540 4.21 -17.97 -7.79
N LEU A 541 4.86 -17.29 -6.85
CA LEU A 541 5.76 -16.17 -7.13
C LEU A 541 7.21 -16.55 -6.89
N THR A 542 8.08 -16.19 -7.84
CA THR A 542 9.53 -16.27 -7.70
C THR A 542 10.09 -14.88 -7.42
N PRO A 543 10.72 -14.65 -6.24
CA PRO A 543 11.25 -13.34 -5.88
C PRO A 543 12.62 -13.09 -6.51
N MET A 544 12.80 -11.90 -7.07
CA MET A 544 14.07 -11.35 -7.53
C MET A 544 14.47 -10.16 -6.64
N HIS A 545 15.71 -10.14 -6.17
CA HIS A 545 16.20 -9.16 -5.21
C HIS A 545 17.38 -8.35 -5.74
N LEU A 546 17.56 -7.14 -5.19
CA LEU A 546 18.66 -6.26 -5.53
C LEU A 546 20.02 -6.73 -4.98
N ASN A 547 20.04 -7.66 -4.04
CA ASN A 547 21.27 -8.22 -3.46
C ASN A 547 20.96 -9.58 -2.82
N ARG A 548 21.90 -10.53 -2.88
CA ARG A 548 21.81 -11.84 -2.23
C ARG A 548 21.42 -11.80 -0.76
N TYR A 549 21.85 -10.79 0.00
CA TYR A 549 21.54 -10.70 1.43
C TYR A 549 20.06 -10.39 1.70
N MET A 550 19.36 -9.77 0.73
CA MET A 550 17.90 -9.62 0.81
C MET A 550 17.21 -10.96 0.60
N ALA A 551 17.69 -11.78 -0.34
CA ALA A 551 17.18 -13.14 -0.54
C ALA A 551 17.38 -14.02 0.71
N GLU A 552 18.48 -13.84 1.44
CA GLU A 552 18.71 -14.51 2.73
C GLU A 552 17.74 -14.05 3.83
N SER A 553 17.08 -12.91 3.65
CA SER A 553 16.03 -12.41 4.57
C SER A 553 14.67 -13.06 4.32
N ASP A 554 14.47 -13.71 3.17
CA ASP A 554 13.26 -14.48 2.91
C ASP A 554 13.23 -15.74 3.77
N PRO A 555 12.11 -15.99 4.48
CA PRO A 555 11.97 -17.19 5.29
C PRO A 555 11.90 -18.44 4.41
N TRP A 556 12.44 -19.55 4.93
CA TRP A 556 12.32 -20.86 4.30
C TRP A 556 11.19 -21.67 4.95
N ALA A 557 10.44 -22.39 4.11
CA ALA A 557 9.54 -23.48 4.52
C ALA A 557 9.55 -24.58 3.45
N ASN A 558 9.47 -25.85 3.85
CA ASN A 558 9.47 -26.99 2.93
C ASN A 558 10.59 -26.94 1.86
N ASN A 559 11.78 -26.48 2.24
CA ASN A 559 12.93 -26.26 1.35
C ASN A 559 12.71 -25.26 0.21
N GLN A 560 11.71 -24.40 0.30
CA GLN A 560 11.46 -23.28 -0.61
C GLN A 560 11.56 -21.96 0.13
N GLN A 561 12.07 -20.92 -0.55
CA GLN A 561 11.99 -19.56 -0.06
C GLN A 561 10.56 -19.05 -0.23
N ILE A 562 10.01 -18.51 0.85
CA ILE A 562 8.72 -17.84 0.85
C ILE A 562 9.00 -16.34 0.71
N PRO A 563 8.45 -15.67 -0.30
CA PRO A 563 8.58 -14.23 -0.41
C PRO A 563 8.02 -13.53 0.83
N ARG A 564 8.87 -12.75 1.49
CA ARG A 564 8.49 -11.95 2.65
C ARG A 564 7.35 -10.98 2.28
N PHE A 565 6.50 -10.67 3.25
CA PHE A 565 5.26 -9.88 3.10
C PHE A 565 4.15 -10.53 2.28
N VAL A 566 4.45 -11.50 1.41
CA VAL A 566 3.43 -12.18 0.60
C VAL A 566 3.00 -13.49 1.24
N GLY A 567 3.92 -14.44 1.43
CA GLY A 567 3.61 -15.75 2.02
C GLY A 567 3.95 -15.84 3.50
N PHE A 568 4.33 -14.72 4.11
CA PHE A 568 4.78 -14.68 5.51
C PHE A 568 4.40 -13.36 6.18
N ALA A 569 3.74 -13.47 7.33
CA ALA A 569 3.45 -12.34 8.21
C ALA A 569 4.73 -11.77 8.81
N ASP A 570 5.02 -10.52 8.50
CA ASP A 570 6.20 -9.81 8.94
C ASP A 570 5.87 -8.76 10.00
N ASN A 571 6.83 -8.46 10.87
CA ASN A 571 6.64 -7.42 11.86
C ASN A 571 6.77 -6.00 11.31
N ARG A 572 7.28 -5.80 10.08
CA ARG A 572 7.45 -4.50 9.44
C ARG A 572 6.29 -4.16 8.51
N ASP A 573 6.02 -2.86 8.42
CA ASP A 573 5.18 -2.31 7.37
C ASP A 573 5.89 -2.35 6.02
N PHE A 574 5.12 -2.39 4.95
CA PHE A 574 5.62 -2.52 3.59
C PHE A 574 4.67 -1.88 2.59
N PHE A 575 5.24 -1.46 1.48
CA PHE A 575 4.50 -1.14 0.28
C PHE A 575 4.49 -2.34 -0.65
N TYR A 576 3.43 -2.47 -1.45
CA TYR A 576 3.31 -3.51 -2.45
C TYR A 576 2.79 -2.92 -3.76
N LEU A 577 3.16 -3.56 -4.87
CA LEU A 577 2.73 -3.20 -6.22
C LEU A 577 1.91 -4.34 -6.79
N LEU A 578 0.74 -4.00 -7.34
CA LEU A 578 -0.14 -4.94 -8.04
C LEU A 578 -0.26 -4.53 -9.50
N ARG A 579 -0.42 -5.50 -10.42
CA ARG A 579 -0.89 -5.20 -11.77
C ARG A 579 -2.31 -4.63 -11.70
N LYS A 580 -2.61 -3.58 -12.46
CA LYS A 580 -3.99 -3.12 -12.65
C LYS A 580 -4.84 -4.18 -13.37
N GLU A 581 -6.14 -4.13 -13.13
CA GLU A 581 -7.17 -4.91 -13.85
C GLU A 581 -7.71 -4.16 -15.06
#